data_AF-A0A9D5MMS2-F1
#
_entry.id   AF-A0A9D5MMS2-F1
#
_cell.length_a   1.000
_cell.length_b   1.000
_cell.length_c   1.000
_cell.angle_alpha   90.00
_cell.angle_beta   90.00
_cell.angle_gamma   90.00
#
_symmetry.space_group_name_H-M   'P 1'
#
loop_
_entity.id
_entity.type
_entity.pdbx_description
1 polymer ?
#
loop_
_entity_poly.entity_id
_entity_poly.type
_entity_poly.pdbx_seq_one_letter_code
_entity_poly.pdbx_strand_id
1 'polypeptide(L)'
;MADNIYESAQNFRELEQYEYRFVVSKNRKIQELKLDFRDTDFYHIIGLQYLKDIAIPRNRKATLKNILDMGNIRDEILQKSRFYNNLTAIYNVKSRIEESRFLATYLDVKGEKE
;
A
#
# COMPACT_ATOMS: atom_id res chain seq x y z
N MET A 1 -19.39 2.89 -6.49
CA MET A 1 -18.20 3.34 -5.75
C MET A 1 -17.08 2.37 -6.09
N ALA A 2 -15.89 2.87 -6.45
CA ALA A 2 -14.72 2.00 -6.60
C ALA A 2 -14.32 1.46 -5.22
N ASP A 3 -13.92 0.19 -5.15
CA ASP A 3 -13.42 -0.45 -3.93
C ASP A 3 -11.92 -0.13 -3.81
N ASN A 4 -11.58 0.92 -3.08
CA ASN A 4 -10.24 1.48 -3.08
C ASN A 4 -9.21 0.48 -2.56
N ILE A 5 -9.53 -0.32 -1.53
CA ILE A 5 -8.63 -1.38 -1.05
C ILE A 5 -8.32 -2.42 -2.13
N TYR A 6 -9.28 -2.74 -3.00
CA TYR A 6 -9.06 -3.65 -4.12
C TYR A 6 -8.10 -3.05 -5.15
N GLU A 7 -8.34 -1.79 -5.56
CA GLU A 7 -7.46 -1.08 -6.49
C GLU A 7 -6.03 -0.95 -5.93
N SER A 8 -5.89 -0.60 -4.64
CA SER A 8 -4.61 -0.56 -3.95
C SER A 8 -3.89 -1.90 -3.96
N ALA A 9 -4.60 -3.00 -3.69
CA ALA A 9 -4.03 -4.34 -3.68
C ALA A 9 -3.59 -4.77 -5.08
N GLN A 10 -4.36 -4.42 -6.11
CA GLN A 10 -4.02 -4.74 -7.49
C GLN A 10 -2.75 -4.00 -7.93
N ASN A 11 -2.67 -2.69 -7.65
CA ASN A 11 -1.50 -1.88 -8.01
C ASN A 11 -0.25 -2.35 -7.23
N PHE A 12 -0.41 -2.73 -5.97
CA PHE A 12 0.68 -3.34 -5.20
C PHE A 12 1.15 -4.66 -5.80
N ARG A 13 0.24 -5.52 -6.26
CA ARG A 13 0.56 -6.80 -6.91
C ARG A 13 1.38 -6.62 -8.18
N GLU A 14 1.15 -5.53 -8.92
CA GLU A 14 1.97 -5.14 -10.07
C GLU A 14 3.37 -4.69 -9.63
N LEU A 15 3.46 -3.90 -8.56
CA LEU A 15 4.73 -3.42 -8.00
C LEU A 15 5.65 -4.54 -7.49
N GLU A 16 5.11 -5.69 -7.04
CA GLU A 16 5.90 -6.87 -6.65
C GLU A 16 6.77 -7.43 -7.78
N GLN A 17 6.49 -7.06 -9.04
CA GLN A 17 7.27 -7.49 -10.21
C GLN A 17 8.53 -6.66 -10.44
N TYR A 18 8.71 -5.56 -9.70
CA TYR A 18 9.78 -4.60 -9.91
C TYR A 18 10.67 -4.46 -8.66
N GLU A 19 11.99 -4.29 -8.87
CA GLU A 19 12.92 -3.77 -7.86
C GLU A 19 13.32 -2.35 -8.30
N TYR A 20 13.01 -1.36 -7.48
CA TYR A 20 13.39 0.02 -7.75
C TYR A 20 14.78 0.30 -7.17
N ARG A 21 15.67 0.85 -8.00
CA ARG A 21 17.01 1.26 -7.59
C ARG A 21 17.16 2.77 -7.73
N PHE A 22 17.14 3.47 -6.60
CA PHE A 22 17.40 4.90 -6.54
C PHE A 22 18.89 5.14 -6.34
N VAL A 23 19.51 5.87 -7.27
CA VAL A 23 20.92 6.26 -7.19
C VAL A 23 20.98 7.75 -6.88
N VAL A 24 21.44 8.09 -5.68
CA VAL A 24 21.53 9.47 -5.21
C VAL A 24 22.99 9.85 -5.06
N SER A 25 23.38 10.98 -5.65
CA SER A 25 24.72 11.55 -5.49
C SER A 25 24.66 12.78 -4.59
N LYS A 26 25.46 12.79 -3.52
CA LYS A 26 25.65 13.97 -2.67
C LYS A 26 27.11 14.11 -2.32
N ASN A 27 27.66 15.31 -2.48
CA ASN A 27 29.07 15.61 -2.19
C ASN A 27 30.06 14.64 -2.86
N ARG A 28 29.81 14.30 -4.13
CA ARG A 28 30.59 13.33 -4.92
C ARG A 28 30.61 11.90 -4.36
N LYS A 29 29.71 11.57 -3.43
CA LYS A 29 29.48 10.20 -2.96
C LYS A 29 28.17 9.70 -3.54
N ILE A 30 28.21 8.52 -4.14
CA ILE A 30 27.03 7.82 -4.64
C ILE A 30 26.50 6.93 -3.53
N GLN A 31 25.20 7.03 -3.28
CA GLN A 31 24.45 6.13 -2.41
C GLN A 31 23.34 5.48 -3.21
N GLU A 32 23.13 4.19 -2.97
CA GLU A 32 22.09 3.43 -3.62
C GLU A 32 21.07 2.97 -2.60
N LEU A 33 19.80 3.16 -2.94
CA LEU A 33 18.65 2.69 -2.18
C LEU A 33 17.89 1.72 -3.07
N LYS A 34 17.62 0.52 -2.54
CA LYS A 34 16.79 -0.47 -3.19
C LYS A 34 15.43 -0.52 -2.50
N LEU A 35 14.37 -0.54 -3.29
CA LEU A 35 13.00 -0.69 -2.82
C LEU A 35 12.36 -1.86 -3.56
N ASP A 36 11.95 -2.86 -2.80
CA ASP A 36 11.19 -4.01 -3.25
C ASP A 36 9.82 -4.02 -2.56
N PHE A 37 8.86 -4.70 -3.19
CA PHE A 37 7.51 -4.88 -2.66
C PHE A 37 7.26 -6.37 -2.40
N ARG A 38 6.83 -6.70 -1.19
CA ARG A 38 6.49 -8.08 -0.79
C ARG A 38 5.08 -8.15 -0.23
N ASP A 39 4.44 -9.28 -0.46
CA ASP A 39 3.10 -9.60 0.02
C ASP A 39 2.93 -9.35 1.52
N THR A 40 3.98 -9.66 2.30
CA THR A 40 4.02 -9.47 3.75
C THR A 40 3.98 -8.01 4.19
N ASP A 41 4.35 -7.09 3.31
CA ASP A 41 4.51 -5.67 3.62
C ASP A 41 3.22 -4.89 3.40
N PHE A 42 2.36 -5.34 2.47
CA PHE A 42 1.11 -4.68 2.12
C PHE A 42 0.24 -4.36 3.33
N TYR A 43 0.05 -5.34 4.23
CA TYR A 43 -0.74 -5.18 5.46
C TYR A 43 -0.31 -3.94 6.28
N HIS A 44 1.01 -3.70 6.36
CA HIS A 44 1.57 -2.58 7.11
C HIS A 44 1.62 -1.28 6.33
N ILE A 45 1.91 -1.36 5.03
CA ILE A 45 2.00 -0.22 4.13
C ILE A 45 0.65 0.49 4.03
N ILE A 46 -0.45 -0.26 3.93
CA ILE A 46 -1.77 0.38 3.83
C ILE A 46 -2.37 0.72 5.21
N GLY A 47 -1.86 0.12 6.29
CA GLY A 47 -2.26 0.48 7.67
C GLY A 47 -3.31 -0.42 8.33
N LEU A 48 -3.51 -1.65 7.84
CA LEU A 48 -4.51 -2.57 8.41
C LEU A 48 -4.21 -2.98 9.87
N GLN A 49 -2.95 -2.87 10.32
CA GLN A 49 -2.54 -3.11 11.72
C GLN A 49 -3.23 -2.18 12.73
N TYR A 50 -3.78 -1.06 12.27
CA TYR A 50 -4.44 -0.07 13.13
C TYR A 50 -5.93 -0.37 13.32
N LEU A 51 -6.53 -1.21 12.48
CA LEU A 51 -7.94 -1.61 12.56
C LEU A 51 -8.13 -2.73 13.60
N LYS A 52 -8.00 -2.37 14.88
CA LYS A 52 -7.96 -3.33 16.00
C LYS A 52 -9.34 -3.84 16.45
N ASP A 53 -10.40 -3.15 16.05
CA ASP A 53 -11.79 -3.34 16.47
C ASP A 53 -12.65 -4.12 15.46
N ILE A 54 -12.10 -4.46 14.30
CA ILE A 54 -12.77 -5.30 13.30
C ILE A 54 -11.98 -6.61 13.07
N ALA A 55 -12.72 -7.67 12.76
CA ALA A 55 -12.14 -8.98 12.47
C ALA A 55 -11.76 -9.06 10.99
N ILE A 56 -10.51 -8.69 10.68
CA ILE A 56 -9.89 -8.96 9.37
C ILE A 56 -8.82 -10.05 9.52
N PRO A 57 -8.64 -10.93 8.52
CA PRO A 57 -7.53 -11.88 8.49
C PRO A 57 -6.19 -11.16 8.70
N ARG A 58 -5.51 -11.44 9.82
CA ARG A 58 -4.21 -10.81 10.18
C ARG A 58 -2.99 -11.50 9.55
N ASN A 59 -3.23 -12.52 8.73
CA ASN A 59 -2.17 -13.19 8.00
C ASN A 59 -1.71 -12.26 6.86
N ARG A 60 -0.55 -11.63 7.05
CA ARG A 60 0.03 -10.65 6.12
C ARG A 60 0.21 -11.23 4.72
N LYS A 61 0.73 -12.46 4.62
CA LYS A 61 0.91 -13.19 3.35
C LYS A 61 -0.40 -13.46 2.63
N ALA A 62 -1.50 -13.58 3.38
CA ALA A 62 -2.80 -13.83 2.82
C ALA A 62 -3.60 -12.55 2.58
N THR A 63 -3.13 -11.37 3.00
CA THR A 63 -3.91 -10.12 2.92
C THR A 63 -4.30 -9.80 1.48
N LEU A 64 -3.33 -9.82 0.54
CA LEU A 64 -3.61 -9.60 -0.88
C LEU A 64 -4.61 -10.62 -1.43
N LYS A 65 -4.44 -11.91 -1.11
CA LYS A 65 -5.37 -12.98 -1.51
C LYS A 65 -6.79 -12.76 -0.98
N ASN A 66 -6.92 -12.32 0.27
CA ASN A 66 -8.22 -12.07 0.90
C ASN A 66 -8.96 -10.90 0.22
N ILE A 67 -8.21 -9.91 -0.29
CA ILE A 67 -8.75 -8.77 -1.03
C ILE A 67 -9.06 -9.15 -2.48
N LEU A 68 -8.07 -9.65 -3.22
CA LEU A 68 -8.13 -9.85 -4.66
C LEU A 68 -8.92 -11.11 -5.07
N ASP A 69 -8.70 -12.23 -4.37
CA ASP A 69 -9.24 -13.52 -4.79
C ASP A 69 -10.52 -13.88 -4.02
N MET A 70 -10.52 -13.68 -2.70
CA MET A 70 -11.65 -14.05 -1.83
C MET A 70 -12.70 -12.94 -1.70
N GLY A 71 -12.31 -11.68 -1.92
CA GLY A 71 -13.19 -10.52 -1.79
C GLY A 71 -13.82 -10.36 -0.41
N ASN A 72 -13.20 -10.88 0.65
CA ASN A 72 -13.71 -10.84 2.03
C ASN A 72 -13.11 -9.68 2.86
N ILE A 73 -12.19 -8.91 2.26
CA ILE A 73 -11.74 -7.60 2.76
C ILE A 73 -12.12 -6.58 1.69
N ARG A 74 -13.03 -5.66 2.04
CA ARG A 74 -13.56 -4.60 1.17
C ARG A 74 -13.67 -3.29 1.95
N ASP A 75 -13.70 -2.16 1.26
CA ASP A 75 -13.85 -0.85 1.89
C ASP A 75 -15.07 -0.80 2.83
N GLU A 76 -16.20 -1.42 2.46
CA GLU A 76 -17.39 -1.50 3.30
C GLU A 76 -17.13 -2.13 4.69
N ILE A 77 -16.26 -3.15 4.74
CA ILE A 77 -15.88 -3.82 6.00
C ILE A 77 -14.90 -2.94 6.78
N LEU A 78 -13.93 -2.34 6.08
CA LEU A 78 -12.91 -1.50 6.72
C LEU A 78 -13.53 -0.24 7.36
N GLN A 79 -14.52 0.36 6.70
CA GLN A 79 -15.25 1.54 7.18
C GLN A 79 -16.02 1.32 8.48
N LYS A 80 -16.28 0.06 8.87
CA LYS A 80 -16.91 -0.28 10.16
C LYS A 80 -15.98 -0.03 11.36
N SER A 81 -14.67 0.07 11.12
CA SER A 81 -13.71 0.37 12.18
C SER A 81 -13.74 1.85 12.56
N ARG A 82 -13.79 2.14 13.86
CA ARG A 82 -13.64 3.52 14.38
C ARG A 82 -12.25 4.11 14.11
N PHE A 83 -11.28 3.28 13.77
CA PHE A 83 -9.91 3.69 13.45
C PHE A 83 -9.70 3.98 11.95
N TYR A 84 -10.69 3.67 11.10
CA TYR A 84 -10.55 3.79 9.65
C TYR A 84 -10.28 5.22 9.18
N ASN A 85 -11.09 6.18 9.65
CA ASN A 85 -10.96 7.60 9.33
C ASN A 85 -10.58 8.42 10.59
N ASN A 86 -9.60 7.92 11.34
CA ASN A 86 -9.11 8.64 12.51
C ASN A 86 -8.11 9.73 12.11
N LEU A 87 -8.58 10.98 12.07
CA LEU A 87 -7.78 12.17 11.71
C LEU A 87 -6.74 12.56 12.77
N THR A 88 -6.86 12.08 14.01
CA THR A 88 -5.91 12.39 15.09
C THR A 88 -4.80 11.34 15.20
N ALA A 89 -4.97 10.18 14.56
CA ALA A 89 -3.91 9.21 14.43
C ALA A 89 -2.87 9.69 13.40
N ILE A 90 -1.58 9.47 13.69
CA ILE A 90 -0.49 9.61 12.71
C ILE A 90 -0.78 8.79 11.43
N TYR A 91 -1.66 7.81 11.52
CA TYR A 91 -1.98 6.86 10.48
C TYR A 91 -3.48 6.92 10.16
N ASN A 92 -3.88 7.78 9.22
CA ASN A 92 -5.22 7.72 8.62
C ASN A 92 -5.26 6.56 7.62
N VAL A 93 -5.94 5.46 7.99
CA VAL A 93 -6.00 4.25 7.16
C VAL A 93 -6.74 4.51 5.86
N LYS A 94 -7.84 5.26 5.90
CA LYS A 94 -8.58 5.65 4.69
C LYS A 94 -7.69 6.37 3.69
N SER A 95 -7.00 7.44 4.11
CA SER A 95 -6.12 8.19 3.21
C SER A 95 -4.98 7.33 2.68
N ARG A 96 -4.39 6.46 3.51
CA ARG A 96 -3.34 5.54 3.05
C ARG A 96 -3.82 4.61 1.93
N ILE A 97 -5.03 4.07 2.07
CA ILE A 97 -5.65 3.27 1.01
C ILE A 97 -5.85 4.12 -0.23
N GLU A 98 -6.48 5.29 -0.10
CA GLU A 98 -6.78 6.18 -1.23
C GLU A 98 -5.53 6.58 -2.03
N GLU A 99 -4.44 6.96 -1.34
CA GLU A 99 -3.16 7.38 -1.95
C GLU A 99 -2.36 6.22 -2.53
N SER A 100 -2.40 5.04 -1.89
CA SER A 100 -1.63 3.86 -2.35
C SER A 100 -2.04 3.38 -3.74
N ARG A 101 -3.24 3.72 -4.21
CA ARG A 101 -3.68 3.46 -5.58
C ARG A 101 -2.81 4.17 -6.61
N PHE A 102 -2.13 5.25 -6.23
CA PHE A 102 -1.24 6.01 -7.12
C PHE A 102 0.23 5.70 -6.87
N LEU A 103 0.56 4.70 -6.05
CA LEU A 103 1.94 4.40 -5.65
C LEU A 103 2.86 4.15 -6.84
N ALA A 104 2.40 3.40 -7.84
CA ALA A 104 3.16 3.18 -9.08
C ALA A 104 3.46 4.51 -9.80
N THR A 105 2.48 5.41 -9.91
CA THR A 105 2.65 6.73 -10.52
C THR A 105 3.69 7.60 -9.80
N TYR A 106 3.85 7.44 -8.48
CA TYR A 106 4.86 8.17 -7.72
C TYR A 106 6.27 7.62 -7.90
N LEU A 107 6.41 6.33 -8.19
CA LEU A 107 7.69 5.65 -8.37
C LEU A 107 8.17 5.74 -9.82
N ASP A 108 7.24 5.61 -10.76
CA ASP A 108 7.50 5.69 -12.18
C ASP A 108 7.51 7.15 -12.61
N VAL A 109 8.67 7.78 -12.43
CA VAL A 109 8.93 9.04 -13.13
C VAL A 109 8.93 8.70 -14.62
N LYS A 110 7.89 9.12 -15.35
CA LYS A 110 8.02 9.27 -16.80
C LYS A 110 9.15 10.27 -17.00
N GLY A 111 10.35 9.75 -17.23
CA GLY A 111 11.45 10.56 -17.72
C GLY A 111 10.93 11.22 -18.99
N GLU A 112 10.71 12.53 -18.94
CA GLU A 112 10.77 13.31 -20.17
C GLU A 112 12.11 12.96 -20.79
N LYS A 113 12.05 12.31 -21.96
CA LYS A 113 13.24 12.08 -22.75
C LYS A 113 13.76 13.47 -23.12
N GLU A 114 14.87 13.87 -22.49
CA GLU A 114 15.72 14.98 -22.95
C GLU A 114 16.22 14.69 -24.38
#